data_AF-A0A831YHZ4-F1
#
_entry.id   AF-A0A831YHZ4-F1
#
_cell.length_a   1.000
_cell.length_b   1.000
_cell.length_c   1.000
_cell.angle_alpha   90.00
_cell.angle_beta   90.00
_cell.angle_gamma   90.00
#
_symmetry.space_group_name_H-M   'P 1'
#
loop_
_entity.id
_entity.type
_entity.pdbx_description
1 polymer ?
#
loop_
_entity_poly.entity_id
_entity_poly.type
_entity_poly.pdbx_seq_one_letter_code
_entity_poly.pdbx_strand_id
1 'polypeptide(L)'
;MSQALREFLLKKAKLESLFKWGVRWSLWPVHLVTSCCGVEVAHTSGPGFDAERWGVLPFHTMRQSNVILVEGTITRKMAKVLKQVYEQMPEPKYVIAMGACAVRGGL
;
A
#
# COMPACT_ATOMS: atom_id res chain seq x y z
N MET A 1 7.72 16.80 -11.79
CA MET A 1 6.65 17.83 -11.90
C MET A 1 6.96 18.90 -10.86
N SER A 2 7.22 20.14 -11.28
CA SER A 2 7.68 21.21 -10.37
C SER A 2 6.68 21.40 -9.22
N GLN A 3 7.18 21.41 -7.97
CA GLN A 3 6.35 21.56 -6.76
C GLN A 3 5.39 22.75 -6.84
N ALA A 4 5.81 23.83 -7.53
CA ALA A 4 5.02 25.03 -7.77
C ALA A 4 3.71 24.79 -8.55
N LEU A 5 3.70 23.89 -9.55
CA LEU A 5 2.48 23.58 -10.31
C LEU A 5 1.50 22.74 -9.47
N ARG A 6 2.03 21.86 -8.61
CA ARG A 6 1.25 21.04 -7.69
C ARG A 6 0.58 21.92 -6.61
N GLU A 7 1.31 22.87 -6.03
CA GLU A 7 0.76 23.86 -5.08
C GLU A 7 -0.28 24.79 -5.71
N PHE A 8 -0.07 25.23 -6.95
CA PHE A 8 -1.02 26.08 -7.67
C PHE A 8 -2.33 25.36 -7.96
N LEU A 9 -2.28 24.08 -8.36
CA LEU A 9 -3.46 23.26 -8.60
C LEU A 9 -4.19 22.84 -7.31
N LEU A 10 -3.46 22.63 -6.20
CA LEU A 10 -4.03 22.28 -4.89
C LEU A 10 -4.74 23.46 -4.20
N LYS A 11 -4.38 24.71 -4.50
CA LYS A 11 -5.03 25.91 -3.93
C LYS A 11 -6.53 26.06 -4.24
N LYS A 12 -7.05 25.40 -5.27
CA LYS A 12 -8.51 25.27 -5.45
C LYS A 12 -8.98 24.07 -4.61
N ALA A 13 -9.57 24.32 -3.44
CA ALA A 13 -10.04 23.30 -2.50
C ALA A 13 -10.85 22.14 -3.15
N LYS A 14 -11.60 22.42 -4.22
CA LYS A 14 -12.36 21.42 -4.99
C LYS A 14 -11.47 20.42 -5.77
N LEU A 15 -10.29 20.84 -6.23
CA LEU A 15 -9.38 19.99 -7.00
C LEU A 15 -8.57 19.07 -6.07
N GLU A 16 -8.11 19.59 -4.93
CA GLU A 16 -7.45 18.79 -3.91
C GLU A 16 -8.37 17.67 -3.39
N SER A 17 -9.64 17.96 -3.14
CA SER A 17 -10.61 16.95 -2.72
C SER A 17 -10.80 15.84 -3.76
N LEU A 18 -10.73 16.17 -5.05
CA LEU A 18 -10.84 15.18 -6.13
C LEU A 18 -9.60 14.27 -6.20
N PHE A 19 -8.39 14.84 -6.07
CA PHE A 19 -7.17 14.03 -6.01
C PHE A 19 -7.13 13.10 -4.79
N LYS A 20 -7.52 13.60 -3.61
CA LYS A 20 -7.62 12.79 -2.40
C LYS A 20 -8.66 11.67 -2.55
N TRP A 21 -9.80 11.97 -3.19
CA TRP A 21 -10.81 10.96 -3.51
C TRP A 21 -10.24 9.89 -4.45
N GLY A 22 -9.56 10.27 -5.54
CA GLY A 22 -8.97 9.31 -6.48
C GLY A 22 -7.94 8.38 -5.84
N VAL A 23 -7.07 8.91 -4.97
CA VAL A 23 -6.08 8.09 -4.24
C VAL A 23 -6.75 7.19 -3.20
N ARG A 24 -7.85 7.63 -2.59
CA ARG A 24 -8.58 6.84 -1.58
C ARG A 24 -9.28 5.62 -2.16
N TRP A 25 -9.82 5.73 -3.38
CA TRP A 25 -10.62 4.69 -4.02
C TRP A 25 -9.84 3.81 -5.01
N SER A 26 -8.54 4.04 -5.17
CA SER A 26 -7.69 3.24 -6.05
C SER A 26 -6.40 2.89 -5.33
N LEU A 27 -6.44 1.80 -4.56
CA LEU A 27 -5.34 1.33 -3.72
C LEU A 27 -4.78 0.05 -4.34
N TRP A 28 -3.55 0.10 -4.83
CA TRP A 28 -2.92 -1.01 -5.52
C TRP A 28 -1.79 -1.52 -4.62
N PRO A 29 -2.05 -2.57 -3.83
CA PRO A 29 -1.09 -3.12 -2.90
C PRO A 29 -0.02 -3.97 -3.59
N VAL A 30 1.23 -3.74 -3.19
CA VAL A 30 2.26 -4.79 -3.22
C VAL A 30 2.15 -5.63 -1.96
N HIS A 31 1.94 -6.92 -2.16
CA HIS A 31 1.89 -7.90 -1.09
C HIS A 31 3.29 -8.39 -0.72
N LEU A 32 3.71 -8.14 0.52
CA LEU A 32 4.90 -8.76 1.10
C LEU A 32 4.49 -9.85 2.09
N VAL A 33 4.14 -11.01 1.51
CA VAL A 33 3.75 -12.22 2.24
C VAL A 33 4.98 -12.86 2.88
N THR A 34 5.11 -12.72 4.20
CA THR A 34 6.29 -13.23 4.94
C THR A 34 5.94 -14.28 5.99
N SER A 35 4.69 -14.32 6.46
CA SER A 35 4.25 -15.26 7.50
C SER A 35 2.75 -15.51 7.43
N CYS A 36 2.14 -15.83 8.58
CA CYS A 36 0.74 -16.21 8.70
C CYS A 36 -0.21 -15.17 8.11
N CYS A 37 0.02 -13.87 8.35
CA CYS A 37 -0.92 -12.80 8.01
C CYS A 37 -1.34 -12.74 6.52
N GLY A 38 -0.62 -13.39 5.61
CA GLY A 38 -1.01 -13.41 4.19
C GLY A 38 -2.25 -14.25 3.89
N VAL A 39 -2.58 -15.26 4.70
CA VAL A 39 -3.79 -16.06 4.45
C VAL A 39 -5.06 -15.29 4.78
N GLU A 40 -4.98 -14.34 5.71
CA GLU A 40 -6.05 -13.41 6.04
C GLU A 40 -6.31 -12.43 4.89
N VAL A 41 -5.24 -11.95 4.23
CA VAL A 41 -5.38 -11.10 3.04
C VAL A 41 -5.91 -11.88 1.85
N ALA A 42 -5.47 -13.13 1.67
CA ALA A 42 -6.02 -14.01 0.64
C ALA A 42 -7.53 -14.24 0.81
N HIS A 43 -8.00 -14.46 2.05
CA HIS A 43 -9.44 -14.51 2.35
C HIS A 43 -10.15 -13.19 2.08
N THR A 44 -9.49 -12.06 2.35
CA THR A 44 -10.04 -10.72 2.07
C THR A 44 -10.20 -10.47 0.57
N SER A 45 -9.30 -11.01 -0.26
CA SER A 45 -9.44 -11.00 -1.73
C SER A 45 -10.42 -12.04 -2.26
N GLY A 46 -10.91 -12.95 -1.43
CA GLY A 46 -11.89 -13.95 -1.81
C GLY A 46 -13.30 -13.38 -1.96
N PRO A 47 -14.24 -14.15 -2.54
CA PRO A 47 -15.61 -13.68 -2.83
C PRO A 47 -16.42 -13.31 -1.60
N GLY A 48 -16.02 -13.76 -0.39
CA GLY A 48 -16.72 -13.44 0.84
C GLY A 48 -16.55 -11.98 1.29
N PHE A 49 -15.35 -11.42 1.13
CA PHE A 49 -15.03 -10.07 1.59
C PHE A 49 -14.72 -9.09 0.46
N ASP A 50 -14.40 -9.59 -0.74
CA ASP A 50 -14.17 -8.86 -1.99
C ASP A 50 -13.48 -7.49 -1.80
N ALA A 51 -12.14 -7.55 -1.73
CA ALA A 51 -11.31 -6.35 -1.67
C ALA A 51 -11.48 -5.44 -2.90
N GLU A 52 -11.82 -5.98 -4.07
CA GLU A 52 -11.94 -5.21 -5.32
C GLU A 52 -13.09 -4.20 -5.25
N ARG A 53 -14.11 -4.47 -4.45
CA ARG A 53 -15.21 -3.53 -4.17
C ARG A 53 -14.74 -2.17 -3.65
N TRP A 54 -13.60 -2.13 -2.94
CA TRP A 54 -13.01 -0.89 -2.41
C TRP A 54 -11.98 -0.27 -3.35
N GLY A 55 -11.84 -0.80 -4.57
CA GLY A 55 -10.84 -0.40 -5.56
C GLY A 55 -9.44 -0.94 -5.24
N VAL A 56 -9.38 -2.07 -4.53
CA VAL A 56 -8.14 -2.79 -4.25
C VAL A 56 -7.87 -3.81 -5.33
N LEU A 57 -6.86 -3.56 -6.17
CA LEU A 57 -6.46 -4.46 -7.24
C LEU A 57 -5.14 -5.18 -6.90
N PRO A 58 -5.05 -6.51 -7.04
CA PRO A 58 -3.84 -7.26 -6.72
C PRO A 58 -2.77 -7.05 -7.81
N PHE A 59 -2.04 -5.93 -7.70
CA PHE A 59 -0.91 -5.64 -8.59
C PHE A 59 0.40 -6.14 -8.01
N HIS A 60 1.17 -6.83 -8.83
CA HIS A 60 2.40 -7.49 -8.39
C HIS A 60 3.66 -6.66 -8.66
N THR A 61 3.54 -5.55 -9.41
CA THR A 61 4.71 -4.71 -9.74
C THR A 61 4.82 -3.51 -8.81
N MET A 62 6.01 -3.33 -8.23
CA MET A 62 6.30 -2.28 -7.25
C MET A 62 6.17 -0.87 -7.85
N ARG A 63 6.51 -0.71 -9.13
CA ARG A 63 6.47 0.60 -9.79
C ARG A 63 5.06 1.09 -10.12
N GLN A 64 4.07 0.20 -10.19
CA GLN A 64 2.69 0.55 -10.49
C GLN A 64 1.82 0.66 -9.23
N SER A 65 2.33 0.18 -8.10
CA SER A 65 1.61 0.08 -6.84
C SER A 65 1.81 1.31 -5.97
N ASN A 66 0.83 1.64 -5.14
CA ASN A 66 0.84 2.82 -4.27
C ASN A 66 0.76 2.47 -2.77
N VAL A 67 0.49 1.22 -2.40
CA VAL A 67 0.53 0.78 -1.00
C VAL A 67 1.37 -0.48 -0.85
N ILE A 68 2.08 -0.61 0.26
CA ILE A 68 2.76 -1.85 0.67
C ILE A 68 1.94 -2.48 1.80
N LEU A 69 1.57 -3.74 1.62
CA LEU A 69 1.04 -4.58 2.70
C LEU A 69 2.19 -5.42 3.25
N VAL A 70 2.58 -5.15 4.50
CA VAL A 70 3.55 -5.99 5.24
C VAL A 70 2.77 -7.05 5.98
N GLU A 71 2.79 -8.27 5.46
CA GLU A 71 1.93 -9.35 5.91
C GLU A 71 2.74 -10.34 6.75
N GLY A 72 2.95 -9.99 8.02
CA GLY A 72 3.58 -10.86 9.01
C GLY A 72 4.97 -10.42 9.46
N THR A 73 5.80 -11.39 9.83
CA THR A 73 7.09 -11.13 10.48
C THR A 73 8.18 -10.73 9.48
N ILE A 74 8.86 -9.62 9.75
CA ILE A 74 10.03 -9.20 8.96
C ILE A 74 11.29 -9.68 9.68
N THR A 75 11.94 -10.70 9.11
CA THR A 75 13.27 -11.11 9.58
C THR A 75 14.34 -10.08 9.20
N ARG A 76 15.48 -10.08 9.90
CA ARG A 76 16.63 -9.22 9.57
C ARG A 76 17.08 -9.35 8.11
N LYS A 77 16.95 -10.55 7.54
CA LYS A 77 17.25 -10.81 6.12
C LYS A 77 16.25 -10.10 5.20
N MET A 78 14.96 -10.17 5.54
CA MET A 78 13.88 -9.60 4.73
C MET A 78 13.80 -8.06 4.82
N ALA A 79 14.31 -7.46 5.89
CA ALA A 79 14.31 -6.00 6.07
C ALA A 79 14.97 -5.24 4.89
N LYS A 80 16.03 -5.80 4.29
CA LYS A 80 16.69 -5.19 3.12
C LYS A 80 15.79 -5.19 1.88
N VAL A 81 15.03 -6.26 1.67
CA VAL A 81 14.12 -6.42 0.54
C VAL A 81 12.93 -5.46 0.68
N LEU A 82 12.36 -5.35 1.87
CA LEU A 82 11.29 -4.38 2.16
C LEU A 82 11.73 -2.94 1.82
N LYS A 83 12.94 -2.56 2.21
CA LYS A 83 13.49 -1.25 1.89
C LYS A 83 13.62 -1.03 0.38
N GLN A 84 14.10 -2.02 -0.37
CA GLN A 84 14.20 -1.94 -1.82
C GLN A 84 12.84 -1.80 -2.49
N VAL A 85 11.83 -2.55 -2.04
CA VAL A 85 10.46 -2.43 -2.54
C VAL A 85 9.93 -1.02 -2.31
N TYR A 86 10.12 -0.49 -1.09
CA TYR A 86 9.68 0.86 -0.75
C TYR A 86 10.39 1.95 -1.57
N GLU A 87 11.67 1.78 -1.87
CA GLU A 87 12.43 2.73 -2.68
C GLU A 87 12.02 2.72 -4.16
N GLN A 88 11.53 1.58 -4.67
CA GLN A 88 11.11 1.44 -6.08
C GLN A 88 9.69 1.98 -6.36
N MET A 89 8.92 2.28 -5.33
CA MET A 89 7.53 2.76 -5.48
C MET A 89 7.45 4.26 -5.79
N PRO A 90 6.50 4.66 -6.67
CA PRO A 90 6.22 6.07 -6.96
C PRO A 90 5.56 6.79 -5.77
N GLU A 91 5.69 8.11 -5.75
CA GLU A 91 4.97 8.98 -4.79
C GLU A 91 3.60 9.38 -5.39
N PRO A 92 2.47 9.27 -4.68
CA PRO A 92 2.28 9.00 -3.25
C PRO A 92 2.28 7.50 -2.90
N LYS A 93 3.02 7.13 -1.84
CA LYS A 93 3.09 5.74 -1.34
C LYS A 93 2.70 5.62 0.12
N TYR A 94 2.06 4.50 0.45
CA TYR A 94 1.59 4.17 1.79
C TYR A 94 2.14 2.82 2.25
N VAL A 95 2.26 2.63 3.56
CA VAL A 95 2.71 1.36 4.15
C VAL A 95 1.73 0.97 5.24
N ILE A 96 1.23 -0.26 5.17
CA ILE A 96 0.36 -0.84 6.18
C ILE A 96 1.12 -2.01 6.82
N ALA A 97 1.42 -1.86 8.11
CA ALA A 97 1.97 -2.93 8.92
C ALA A 97 0.82 -3.79 9.46
N MET A 98 0.75 -5.04 9.01
CA MET A 98 -0.36 -5.94 9.35
C MET A 98 0.08 -7.05 10.30
N GLY A 99 -0.64 -7.16 11.41
CA GLY A 99 -0.38 -8.12 12.47
C GLY A 99 0.61 -7.63 13.54
N ALA A 100 0.56 -8.24 14.73
CA ALA A 100 1.42 -7.88 15.85
C ALA A 100 2.91 -8.07 15.54
N CYS A 101 3.24 -9.05 14.69
CA CYS A 101 4.60 -9.31 14.21
C CYS A 101 5.21 -8.12 13.46
N ALA A 102 4.45 -7.46 12.58
CA ALA A 102 4.93 -6.31 11.83
C ALA A 102 5.02 -5.04 12.68
N VAL A 103 4.10 -4.86 13.64
CA VAL A 103 3.99 -3.64 14.44
C VAL A 103 4.98 -3.61 15.61
N ARG A 104 5.09 -4.71 16.37
CA ARG A 104 5.96 -4.77 17.58
C ARG A 104 7.00 -5.89 17.58
N GLY A 105 7.06 -6.71 16.53
CA GLY A 105 7.98 -7.85 16.45
C GLY A 105 7.39 -9.19 16.90
N GLY A 106 6.13 -9.24 17.33
CA GLY A 106 5.43 -10.49 17.64
C GLY A 106 4.69 -10.46 18.96
N LEU A 107 4.36 -11.64 19.48
CA LEU A 107 3.88 -11.81 20.86
C LEU A 107 5.00 -11.45 21.84
#